data_AF-A0A450XPW9-F1
#
_entry.id   AF-A0A450XPW9-F1
#
_cell.length_a   1.000
_cell.length_b   1.000
_cell.length_c   1.000
_cell.angle_alpha   90.00
_cell.angle_beta   90.00
_cell.angle_gamma   90.00
#
_symmetry.space_group_name_H-M   'P 1'
#
loop_
_entity.id
_entity.type
_entity.pdbx_description
1 polymer ?
#
loop_
_entity_poly.entity_id
_entity_poly.type
_entity_poly.pdbx_seq_one_letter_code
_entity_poly.pdbx_strand_id
1 'polypeptide(L)'
;GTHVISVDEKTGIQALERIHPTRPMEPRKPEAQEFEYKRHGTQALTANFEVATGRIISPSVGDTRTEEDFAAHIHAIVAAYPAKDEIVIVADQLNTHKSETLVELISEVCAIKDPLGEKGKSGILKDMGSRATF
;
A
#
# COMPACT_ATOMS: atom_id res chain seq x y z
N GLY A 1 11.92 -0.28 19.28
CA GLY A 1 10.68 -0.67 19.97
C GLY A 1 9.91 -1.63 19.09
N THR A 2 8.63 -1.82 19.37
CA THR A 2 7.73 -2.59 18.49
C THR A 2 6.74 -1.61 17.86
N HIS A 3 6.59 -1.66 16.54
CA HIS A 3 5.72 -0.79 15.74
C HIS A 3 4.66 -1.64 15.05
N VAL A 4 3.38 -1.38 15.34
CA VAL A 4 2.26 -2.06 14.68
C VAL A 4 1.71 -1.15 13.59
N ILE A 5 1.83 -1.59 12.34
CA ILE A 5 1.47 -0.81 11.15
C ILE A 5 0.32 -1.52 10.43
N SER A 6 -0.83 -0.84 10.32
CA SER A 6 -1.93 -1.30 9.47
C SER A 6 -1.72 -0.78 8.06
N VAL A 7 -1.86 -1.64 7.05
CA VAL A 7 -1.72 -1.31 5.63
C VAL A 7 -3.00 -1.66 4.88
N ASP A 8 -3.42 -0.79 3.97
CA ASP A 8 -4.56 -1.01 3.08
C ASP A 8 -4.38 -0.23 1.76
N GLU A 9 -4.96 -0.76 0.68
CA GLU A 9 -4.90 -0.15 -0.65
C GLU A 9 -6.27 0.32 -1.15
N LYS A 10 -6.33 1.61 -1.46
CA LYS A 10 -7.45 2.20 -2.17
C LYS A 10 -7.09 2.41 -3.64
N THR A 11 -7.55 1.48 -4.49
CA THR A 11 -7.40 1.58 -5.94
C THR A 11 -8.51 2.41 -6.58
N GLY A 12 -8.28 2.85 -7.82
CA GLY A 12 -9.32 3.49 -8.63
C GLY A 12 -9.71 4.89 -8.16
N ILE A 13 -8.87 5.56 -7.35
CA ILE A 13 -9.10 6.94 -6.94
C ILE A 13 -9.05 7.81 -8.19
N GLN A 14 -10.17 8.42 -8.55
CA GLN A 14 -10.26 9.21 -9.77
C GLN A 14 -9.55 10.55 -9.60
N ALA A 15 -8.67 10.86 -10.53
CA ALA A 15 -8.10 12.20 -10.66
C ALA A 15 -9.09 13.07 -11.45
N LEU A 16 -9.91 13.83 -10.71
CA LEU A 16 -10.97 14.65 -11.28
C LEU A 16 -10.61 16.13 -11.22
N GLU A 17 -10.83 16.83 -12.33
CA GLU A 17 -10.76 18.29 -12.42
C GLU A 17 -12.12 18.83 -12.86
N ARG A 18 -12.63 19.84 -12.15
CA ARG A 18 -13.86 20.55 -12.55
C ARG A 18 -13.58 21.37 -13.81
N ILE A 19 -14.46 21.30 -14.81
CA ILE A 19 -14.26 22.01 -16.09
C ILE A 19 -14.35 23.53 -15.89
N HIS A 20 -15.14 23.98 -14.91
CA HIS A 20 -15.32 25.38 -14.58
C HIS A 20 -15.13 25.63 -13.07
N PRO A 21 -14.70 26.84 -12.68
CA PRO A 21 -14.55 27.20 -11.28
C PRO A 21 -15.90 27.22 -10.55
N THR A 22 -15.87 26.92 -9.25
CA THR A 22 -17.03 27.08 -8.37
C THR A 22 -17.53 28.52 -8.43
N ARG A 23 -18.84 28.70 -8.62
CA ARG A 23 -19.46 30.03 -8.59
C ARG A 23 -19.71 30.43 -7.14
N PRO A 24 -19.27 31.62 -6.71
CA PRO A 24 -19.44 32.08 -5.35
C PRO A 24 -20.92 32.27 -5.01
N MET A 25 -21.23 32.28 -3.72
CA MET A 25 -22.57 32.57 -3.22
C MET A 25 -22.99 34.02 -3.56
N GLU A 26 -24.26 34.18 -3.95
CA GLU A 26 -24.90 35.50 -4.14
C GLU A 26 -26.19 35.56 -3.30
N PRO A 27 -26.73 36.76 -2.99
CA PRO A 27 -28.04 36.86 -2.34
C PRO A 27 -29.10 36.02 -3.08
N ARG A 28 -29.73 35.08 -2.35
CA ARG A 28 -30.70 34.07 -2.86
C ARG A 28 -30.13 32.99 -3.79
N LYS A 29 -28.81 32.89 -3.97
CA LYS A 29 -28.17 31.80 -4.70
C LYS A 29 -27.06 31.18 -3.84
N PRO A 30 -27.23 29.93 -3.37
CA PRO A 30 -26.15 29.24 -2.67
C PRO A 30 -24.95 29.02 -3.61
N GLU A 31 -23.80 28.70 -3.04
CA GLU A 31 -22.62 28.28 -3.80
C GLU A 31 -23.00 27.17 -4.79
N ALA A 32 -22.57 27.33 -6.05
CA ALA A 32 -22.81 26.34 -7.10
C ALA A 32 -21.48 25.75 -7.55
N GLN A 33 -21.24 24.50 -7.17
CA GLN A 33 -20.10 23.72 -7.63
C GLN A 33 -20.38 23.15 -9.01
N GLU A 34 -19.40 23.26 -9.92
CA GLU A 34 -19.50 22.69 -11.27
C GLU A 34 -19.66 21.17 -11.19
N PHE A 35 -20.63 20.64 -11.94
CA PHE A 35 -20.92 19.21 -11.97
C PHE A 35 -20.18 18.49 -13.11
N GLU A 36 -19.82 19.20 -14.17
CA GLU A 36 -19.00 18.65 -15.24
C GLU A 36 -17.54 18.53 -14.84
N TYR A 37 -16.92 17.41 -15.19
CA TYR A 37 -15.55 17.12 -14.81
C TYR A 37 -14.78 16.44 -15.94
N LYS A 38 -13.49 16.73 -16.00
CA LYS A 38 -12.53 16.01 -16.83
C LYS A 38 -11.89 14.90 -16.00
N ARG A 39 -11.87 13.68 -16.55
CA ARG A 39 -11.16 12.54 -15.97
C ARG A 39 -9.72 12.52 -16.44
N HIS A 40 -8.78 12.51 -15.50
CA HIS A 40 -7.34 12.39 -15.77
C HIS A 40 -6.80 10.98 -15.52
N GLY A 41 -7.69 10.00 -15.37
CA GLY A 41 -7.35 8.63 -15.03
C GLY A 41 -7.62 8.30 -13.56
N THR A 42 -7.00 7.23 -13.10
CA THR A 42 -7.13 6.71 -11.74
C THR A 42 -5.77 6.47 -11.13
N GLN A 43 -5.66 6.69 -9.83
CA GLN A 43 -4.49 6.39 -9.01
C GLN A 43 -4.83 5.31 -7.98
N ALA A 44 -3.83 4.56 -7.56
CA ALA A 44 -3.87 3.67 -6.42
C ALA A 44 -3.09 4.31 -5.27
N LEU A 45 -3.73 4.36 -4.10
CA LEU A 45 -3.11 4.76 -2.84
C LEU A 45 -2.88 3.51 -2.00
N THR A 46 -1.65 3.26 -1.58
CA THR A 46 -1.31 2.31 -0.52
C THR A 46 -0.97 3.12 0.73
N ALA A 47 -1.83 3.03 1.74
CA ALA A 47 -1.69 3.78 2.98
C ALA A 47 -1.17 2.88 4.11
N ASN A 48 -0.38 3.47 5.01
CA ASN A 48 0.10 2.83 6.22
C ASN A 48 -0.24 3.68 7.44
N PHE A 49 -0.64 3.04 8.53
CA PHE A 49 -1.07 3.70 9.75
C PHE A 49 -0.42 3.05 10.95
N GLU A 50 0.44 3.79 11.66
CA GLU A 50 1.00 3.34 12.93
C GLU A 50 -0.07 3.43 14.02
N VAL A 51 -0.55 2.26 14.46
CA VAL A 51 -1.75 2.14 15.30
C VAL A 51 -1.62 2.91 16.61
N ALA A 52 -0.43 2.89 17.21
CA ALA A 52 -0.20 3.51 18.52
C ALA A 52 -0.15 5.04 18.47
N THR A 53 0.32 5.63 17.37
CA THR A 53 0.57 7.08 17.28
C THR A 53 -0.43 7.81 16.38
N GLY A 54 -1.16 7.07 15.55
CA GLY A 54 -2.05 7.63 14.54
C GLY A 54 -1.35 8.23 13.33
N ARG A 55 -0.04 7.99 13.17
CA ARG A 55 0.74 8.59 12.08
C ARG A 55 0.67 7.76 10.81
N ILE A 56 0.62 8.46 9.69
CA ILE A 56 0.88 7.91 8.37
C ILE A 56 2.37 8.09 8.09
N ILE A 57 3.08 6.98 7.86
CA ILE A 57 4.55 6.97 7.88
C ILE A 57 5.10 7.32 6.50
N SER A 58 4.68 6.55 5.49
CA SER A 58 5.16 6.69 4.11
C SER A 58 4.10 6.15 3.15
N PRO A 59 3.03 6.91 2.87
CA PRO A 59 1.99 6.47 1.94
C PRO A 59 2.54 6.49 0.51
N SER A 60 2.14 5.51 -0.30
CA SER A 60 2.53 5.42 -1.72
C SER A 60 1.34 5.73 -2.61
N VAL A 61 1.56 6.52 -3.66
CA VAL A 61 0.57 6.79 -4.71
C VAL A 61 1.20 6.44 -6.05
N GLY A 62 0.49 5.66 -6.86
CA GLY A 62 0.96 5.27 -8.19
C GLY A 62 -0.17 4.86 -9.12
N ASP A 63 0.20 4.52 -10.36
CA ASP A 63 -0.76 4.18 -11.41
C ASP A 63 -1.33 2.75 -11.26
N THR A 64 -0.64 1.88 -10.53
CA THR A 64 -0.92 0.44 -10.42
C THR A 64 -1.02 -0.04 -8.97
N ARG A 65 -1.50 -1.28 -8.80
CA ARG A 65 -1.45 -2.04 -7.54
C ARG A 65 -0.95 -3.46 -7.84
N THR A 66 0.35 -3.59 -8.09
CA THR A 66 1.01 -4.88 -8.34
C THR A 66 1.67 -5.43 -7.07
N GLU A 67 2.24 -6.64 -7.16
CA GLU A 67 3.03 -7.21 -6.07
C GLU A 67 4.34 -6.45 -5.83
N GLU A 68 4.93 -5.89 -6.88
CA GLU A 68 6.11 -5.02 -6.79
C GLU A 68 5.78 -3.69 -6.10
N ASP A 69 4.64 -3.07 -6.42
CA ASP A 69 4.18 -1.84 -5.76
C ASP A 69 4.03 -2.06 -4.25
N PHE A 70 3.44 -3.20 -3.86
CA PHE A 70 3.27 -3.56 -2.46
C PHE A 70 4.62 -3.83 -1.77
N ALA A 71 5.51 -4.62 -2.38
CA ALA A 71 6.84 -4.87 -1.83
C ALA A 71 7.64 -3.57 -1.65
N ALA A 72 7.62 -2.68 -2.63
CA ALA A 72 8.27 -1.36 -2.52
C ALA A 72 7.69 -0.52 -1.37
N HIS A 73 6.37 -0.58 -1.16
CA HIS A 73 5.73 0.10 -0.02
C HIS A 73 6.17 -0.49 1.33
N ILE A 74 6.24 -1.81 1.46
CA ILE A 74 6.72 -2.48 2.68
C ILE A 74 8.19 -2.13 2.95
N HIS A 75 9.03 -2.13 1.92
CA HIS A 75 10.43 -1.71 2.04
C HIS A 75 10.54 -0.27 2.56
N ALA A 76 9.73 0.66 2.05
CA ALA A 76 9.70 2.05 2.52
C ALA A 76 9.27 2.18 3.99
N ILE A 77 8.30 1.36 4.46
CA ILE A 77 7.94 1.28 5.87
C ILE A 77 9.13 0.83 6.71
N VAL A 78 9.76 -0.29 6.35
CA VAL A 78 10.87 -0.86 7.12
C VAL A 78 12.04 0.12 7.20
N ALA A 79 12.39 0.76 6.08
CA ALA A 79 13.47 1.74 6.01
C ALA A 79 13.23 3.00 6.86
N ALA A 80 11.97 3.28 7.25
CA ALA A 80 11.64 4.42 8.09
C ALA A 80 11.95 4.18 9.59
N TYR A 81 12.26 2.95 9.99
CA TYR A 81 12.55 2.59 11.38
C TYR A 81 13.98 2.06 11.56
N PRO A 82 14.55 2.15 12.78
CA PRO A 82 15.85 1.53 13.07
C PRO A 82 15.82 0.00 12.88
N ALA A 83 16.87 -0.57 12.30
CA ALA A 83 16.96 -2.02 12.01
C ALA A 83 16.82 -2.96 13.23
N LYS A 84 16.97 -2.44 14.45
CA LYS A 84 16.81 -3.20 15.71
C LYS A 84 15.36 -3.26 16.19
N ASP A 85 14.48 -2.48 15.56
CA ASP A 85 13.10 -2.35 15.98
C ASP A 85 12.25 -3.45 15.31
N GLU A 86 11.28 -3.96 16.06
CA GLU A 86 10.34 -4.95 15.56
C GLU A 86 9.19 -4.22 14.86
N ILE A 87 8.84 -4.68 13.66
CA ILE A 87 7.77 -4.10 12.87
C ILE A 87 6.75 -5.20 12.59
N VAL A 88 5.53 -5.01 13.08
CA VAL A 88 4.39 -5.90 12.85
C VAL A 88 3.49 -5.24 11.83
N ILE A 89 3.39 -5.82 10.64
CA ILE A 89 2.54 -5.32 9.57
C ILE A 89 1.24 -6.11 9.54
N VAL A 90 0.13 -5.40 9.59
CA VAL A 90 -1.22 -5.97 9.50
C VAL A 90 -1.83 -5.53 8.19
N ALA A 91 -2.18 -6.49 7.35
CA ALA A 91 -2.85 -6.28 6.07
C ALA A 91 -3.99 -7.30 5.90
N ASP A 92 -4.85 -7.09 4.90
CA ASP A 92 -5.90 -8.05 4.55
C ASP A 92 -5.32 -9.32 3.88
N GLN A 93 -6.19 -10.22 3.41
CA GLN A 93 -5.77 -11.51 2.82
C GLN A 93 -5.54 -11.47 1.30
N LEU A 94 -5.37 -10.30 0.69
CA LEU A 94 -5.15 -10.15 -0.74
C LEU A 94 -3.94 -10.96 -1.23
N ASN A 95 -4.01 -11.42 -2.49
CA ASN A 95 -2.98 -12.30 -3.04
C ASN A 95 -1.60 -11.65 -3.14
N THR A 96 -1.53 -10.33 -3.37
CA THR A 96 -0.28 -9.55 -3.42
C THR A 96 0.48 -9.57 -2.08
N HIS A 97 -0.24 -9.69 -0.96
CA HIS A 97 0.34 -9.82 0.39
C HIS A 97 0.93 -11.20 0.65
N LYS A 98 0.73 -12.14 -0.28
CA LYS A 98 1.26 -13.51 -0.24
C LYS A 98 2.08 -13.77 -1.50
N SER A 99 2.64 -12.73 -2.09
CA SER A 99 3.45 -12.80 -3.32
C SER A 99 4.82 -13.42 -3.04
N GLU A 100 5.44 -13.94 -4.09
CA GLU A 100 6.86 -14.35 -4.04
C GLU A 100 7.76 -13.13 -3.79
N THR A 101 7.50 -12.03 -4.50
CA THR A 101 8.24 -10.77 -4.38
C THR A 101 8.29 -10.26 -2.94
N LEU A 102 7.18 -10.35 -2.19
CA LEU A 102 7.16 -9.96 -0.79
C LEU A 102 7.99 -10.91 0.09
N VAL A 103 7.89 -12.23 -0.13
CA VAL A 103 8.69 -13.22 0.61
C VAL A 103 10.18 -13.00 0.39
N GLU A 104 10.60 -12.75 -0.85
CA GLU A 104 12.00 -12.45 -1.18
C GLU A 104 12.48 -11.18 -0.46
N LEU A 105 11.68 -10.11 -0.49
CA LEU A 105 11.98 -8.88 0.23
C LEU A 105 12.13 -9.12 1.74
N ILE A 106 11.20 -9.83 2.37
CA ILE A 106 11.26 -10.11 3.81
C ILE A 106 12.47 -10.97 4.14
N SER A 107 12.78 -11.96 3.30
CA SER A 107 13.99 -12.79 3.47
C SER A 107 15.26 -11.94 3.43
N GLU A 108 15.34 -10.97 2.51
CA GLU A 108 16.48 -10.05 2.41
C GLU A 108 16.57 -9.12 3.63
N VAL A 109 15.47 -8.46 3.97
CA VAL A 109 15.38 -7.51 5.10
C VAL A 109 15.72 -8.19 6.42
N CYS A 110 15.23 -9.40 6.65
CA CYS A 110 15.48 -10.17 7.86
C CYS A 110 16.77 -11.00 7.81
N ALA A 111 17.53 -10.91 6.71
CA ALA A 111 18.75 -11.69 6.46
C ALA A 111 18.57 -13.21 6.67
N ILE A 112 17.40 -13.73 6.28
CA ILE A 112 17.08 -15.17 6.32
C ILE A 112 17.87 -15.85 5.21
N LYS A 113 18.64 -16.89 5.57
CA LYS A 113 19.54 -17.61 4.65
C LYS A 113 18.98 -18.94 4.14
N ASP A 114 17.84 -19.35 4.68
CA ASP A 114 17.22 -20.62 4.31
C ASP A 114 16.71 -20.55 2.86
N PRO A 115 16.83 -21.64 2.08
CA PRO A 115 16.39 -21.66 0.70
C PRO A 115 14.86 -21.50 0.61
N LEU A 116 14.41 -20.48 -0.12
CA LEU A 116 12.98 -20.19 -0.31
C LEU A 116 12.26 -21.23 -1.20
N GLY A 117 13.00 -21.93 -2.06
CA GLY A 117 12.46 -22.93 -3.00
C GLY A 117 12.19 -22.36 -4.40
N GLU A 118 11.33 -23.01 -5.17
CA GLU A 118 10.94 -22.60 -6.52
C GLU A 118 9.43 -22.31 -6.58
N LYS A 119 9.05 -21.14 -7.13
CA LYS A 119 7.64 -20.74 -7.29
C LYS A 119 6.80 -21.84 -7.93
N GLY A 120 5.70 -22.21 -7.28
CA GLY A 120 4.77 -23.20 -7.82
C GLY A 120 5.24 -24.65 -7.72
N LYS A 121 6.43 -24.92 -7.16
CA LYS A 121 7.02 -26.27 -7.13
C LYS A 121 7.44 -26.73 -5.74
N SER A 122 8.22 -25.94 -5.01
CA SER A 122 8.88 -26.41 -3.76
C SER A 122 9.14 -25.27 -2.77
N GLY A 123 9.38 -25.65 -1.51
CA GLY A 123 9.75 -24.72 -0.45
C GLY A 123 8.64 -23.74 -0.05
N ILE A 124 9.05 -22.60 0.50
CA ILE A 124 8.18 -21.50 0.91
C ILE A 124 7.44 -20.93 -0.31
N LEU A 125 8.09 -20.87 -1.48
CA LEU A 125 7.51 -20.30 -2.70
C LEU A 125 6.52 -21.23 -3.43
N LYS A 126 6.32 -22.45 -2.95
CA LYS A 126 5.48 -23.47 -3.59
C LYS A 126 4.05 -22.98 -3.85
N ASP A 127 3.36 -22.48 -2.83
CA ASP A 127 1.98 -22.04 -2.94
C ASP A 127 1.69 -20.84 -2.04
N MET A 128 0.48 -20.30 -2.08
CA MET A 128 0.13 -19.12 -1.29
C MET A 128 0.01 -19.41 0.21
N GLY A 129 -0.31 -20.65 0.59
CA GLY A 129 -0.42 -21.05 1.99
C GLY A 129 0.95 -21.10 2.64
N SER A 130 1.94 -21.68 1.93
CA SER A 130 3.34 -21.68 2.39
C SER A 130 3.90 -20.27 2.51
N ARG A 131 3.65 -19.40 1.52
CA ARG A 131 4.06 -17.98 1.56
C ARG A 131 3.41 -17.19 2.70
N ALA A 132 2.16 -17.48 3.04
CA ALA A 132 1.47 -16.81 4.13
C ALA A 132 1.92 -17.27 5.53
N THR A 133 2.57 -18.43 5.63
CA THR A 133 3.08 -18.98 6.89
C THR A 133 4.50 -18.51 7.21
N PHE A 134 5.26 -18.14 6.17
CA PHE A 134 6.59 -17.55 6.27
C PHE A 134 6.52 -16.10 6.76
#